data_AF-A0A962N3T0-F1
#
_entry.id   AF-A0A962N3T0-F1
#
_cell.length_a   1.000
_cell.length_b   1.000
_cell.length_c   1.000
_cell.angle_alpha   90.00
_cell.angle_beta   90.00
_cell.angle_gamma   90.00
#
_symmetry.space_group_name_H-M   'P 1'
#
loop_
_entity.id
_entity.type
_entity.pdbx_description
1 polymer ?
#
loop_
_entity_poly.entity_id
_entity_poly.type
_entity_poly.pdbx_seq_one_letter_code
_entity_poly.pdbx_strand_id
1 'polypeptide(L)'
;MRWMAFFLLATGWLLSGSGCTSDKARRESELAKLAGDLVGQYESADRRGAALAILPVHAGMIGDRVFYLERRSGDGEQSQHMLTIELVDGKEIVQHAFVFKDAPRWRNALQTPELLKSLVPQDLRLIARCEVKLTESGDALEYSCGGITETLQRVTE
;
A
#
# COMPACT_ATOMS: atom_id res chain seq x y z
N MET A 1 -10.82 49.83 61.04
CA MET A 1 -10.66 50.37 59.66
C MET A 1 -9.27 49.96 59.14
N ARG A 2 -9.16 49.71 57.81
CA ARG A 2 -8.14 48.91 57.04
C ARG A 2 -8.37 47.39 57.19
N TRP A 3 -9.03 46.64 56.30
CA TRP A 3 -9.27 46.64 54.83
C TRP A 3 -8.05 46.29 53.95
N MET A 4 -8.30 45.40 52.96
CA MET A 4 -7.42 44.70 51.97
C MET A 4 -6.85 43.35 52.45
N ALA A 5 -7.32 42.15 52.10
CA ALA A 5 -8.00 41.56 50.93
C ALA A 5 -7.16 41.50 49.63
N PHE A 6 -7.16 40.29 49.03
CA PHE A 6 -6.63 39.86 47.72
C PHE A 6 -5.10 39.57 47.66
N PHE A 7 -4.60 38.50 47.04
CA PHE A 7 -5.06 37.76 45.86
C PHE A 7 -4.82 36.24 45.98
N LEU A 8 -5.83 35.49 45.55
CA LEU A 8 -5.86 34.04 45.40
C LEU A 8 -4.83 33.54 44.38
N LEU A 9 -4.17 32.43 44.75
CA LEU A 9 -3.45 31.52 43.88
C LEU A 9 -4.36 31.04 42.74
N ALA A 10 -4.07 31.48 41.52
CA ALA A 10 -4.61 30.88 40.31
C ALA A 10 -3.45 30.23 39.54
N THR A 11 -3.15 28.98 39.87
CA THR A 11 -2.32 28.07 39.09
C THR A 11 -3.00 27.83 37.75
N GLY A 12 -2.61 28.59 36.73
CA GLY A 12 -3.01 28.38 35.35
C GLY A 12 -2.38 27.11 34.79
N TRP A 13 -3.08 25.98 34.92
CA TRP A 13 -2.87 24.81 34.06
C TRP A 13 -3.51 25.10 32.70
N LEU A 14 -2.79 25.84 31.86
CA LEU A 14 -2.95 25.81 30.42
C LEU A 14 -1.86 24.88 29.90
N LEU A 15 -2.24 23.80 29.23
CA LEU A 15 -1.49 23.04 28.21
C LEU A 15 -1.91 21.56 28.29
N SER A 16 -2.84 21.14 27.43
CA SER A 16 -2.93 19.75 26.92
C SER A 16 -4.01 19.71 25.83
N GLY A 17 -3.63 20.05 24.60
CA GLY A 17 -4.56 20.07 23.47
C GLY A 17 -3.84 20.05 22.12
N SER A 18 -2.81 19.22 21.97
CA SER A 18 -2.04 19.09 20.73
C SER A 18 -1.68 17.61 20.46
N GLY A 19 -2.68 16.74 20.49
CA GLY A 19 -2.52 15.29 20.28
C GLY A 19 -2.91 14.75 18.90
N CYS A 20 -3.55 15.54 18.03
CA CYS A 20 -4.08 15.03 16.74
C CYS A 20 -3.16 15.23 15.53
N THR A 21 -2.17 16.14 15.59
CA THR A 21 -1.32 16.41 14.41
C THR A 21 -0.16 15.45 14.27
N SER A 22 0.28 14.79 15.35
CA SER A 22 1.43 13.89 15.33
C SER A 22 1.08 12.50 14.77
N ASP A 23 -0.11 11.99 15.08
CA ASP A 23 -0.49 10.63 14.69
C ASP A 23 -0.73 10.51 13.19
N LYS A 24 -1.49 11.44 12.59
CA LYS A 24 -1.71 11.47 11.14
C LYS A 24 -0.39 11.58 10.37
N ALA A 25 0.49 12.51 10.75
CA ALA A 25 1.80 12.69 10.09
C ALA A 25 2.67 11.42 10.21
N ARG A 26 2.63 10.74 11.37
CA ARG A 26 3.29 9.45 11.57
C ARG A 26 2.71 8.38 10.64
N ARG A 27 1.38 8.26 10.55
CA ARG A 27 0.72 7.30 9.66
C ARG A 27 1.00 7.56 8.19
N GLU A 28 1.07 8.82 7.77
CA GLU A 28 1.46 9.19 6.41
C GLU A 28 2.92 8.80 6.12
N SER A 29 3.82 8.95 7.09
CA SER A 29 5.19 8.47 6.98
C SER A 29 5.28 6.94 6.91
N GLU A 30 4.48 6.23 7.71
CA GLU A 30 4.38 4.77 7.66
C GLU A 30 3.85 4.28 6.32
N LEU A 31 2.82 4.93 5.78
CA LEU A 31 2.27 4.66 4.46
C LEU A 31 3.32 4.90 3.36
N ALA A 32 4.05 6.02 3.43
CA ALA A 32 5.10 6.32 2.47
C ALA A 32 6.24 5.29 2.51
N LYS A 33 6.63 4.85 3.71
CA LYS A 33 7.63 3.80 3.89
C LYS A 33 7.14 2.46 3.33
N LEU A 34 5.95 2.01 3.72
CA LEU A 34 5.33 0.79 3.20
C LEU A 34 5.25 0.81 1.67
N ALA A 35 4.81 1.92 1.09
CA ALA A 35 4.71 2.11 -0.35
C ALA A 35 6.08 1.99 -1.05
N GLY A 36 7.14 2.55 -0.46
CA GLY A 36 8.50 2.42 -0.97
C GLY A 36 9.03 1.00 -0.86
N ASP A 37 8.84 0.37 0.31
CA ASP A 37 9.33 -0.97 0.59
C ASP A 37 8.63 -2.03 -0.28
N LEU A 38 7.38 -1.84 -0.67
CA LEU A 38 6.67 -2.81 -1.52
C LEU A 38 7.23 -2.94 -2.94
N VAL A 39 7.84 -1.89 -3.48
CA VAL A 39 8.33 -1.89 -4.87
C VAL A 39 9.49 -2.87 -5.02
N GLY A 40 9.46 -3.69 -6.07
CA GLY A 40 10.55 -4.62 -6.36
C GLY A 40 10.08 -5.91 -7.03
N GLN A 41 11.03 -6.84 -7.15
CA GLN A 41 10.81 -8.20 -7.62
C GLN A 41 10.93 -9.17 -6.46
N TYR A 42 10.08 -10.18 -6.44
CA TYR A 42 10.01 -11.19 -5.39
C TYR A 42 9.85 -12.57 -6.02
N GLU A 43 10.49 -13.57 -5.43
CA GLU A 43 10.47 -14.94 -5.90
C GLU A 43 10.23 -15.91 -4.75
N SER A 44 9.54 -17.00 -5.04
CA SER A 44 9.38 -18.09 -4.09
C SER A 44 10.71 -18.81 -3.92
N ALA A 45 11.07 -19.10 -2.67
CA ALA A 45 12.21 -19.96 -2.36
C ALA A 45 11.94 -21.45 -2.70
N ASP A 46 10.70 -21.82 -3.03
CA ASP A 46 10.34 -23.18 -3.37
C ASP A 46 10.68 -23.54 -4.84
N ARG A 47 10.80 -24.85 -5.11
CA ARG A 47 11.09 -25.37 -6.47
C ARG A 47 10.00 -25.07 -7.50
N ARG A 48 8.85 -24.52 -7.08
CA ARG A 48 7.79 -24.12 -8.01
C ARG A 48 8.13 -22.79 -8.65
N GLY A 49 8.90 -21.90 -8.04
CA GLY A 49 9.44 -20.72 -8.74
C GLY A 49 8.37 -19.69 -9.12
N ALA A 50 7.37 -19.49 -8.26
CA ALA A 50 6.46 -18.36 -8.41
C ALA A 50 7.24 -17.04 -8.28
N ALA A 51 6.87 -16.04 -9.06
CA ALA A 51 7.49 -14.72 -9.07
C ALA A 51 6.43 -13.63 -9.04
N LEU A 52 6.73 -12.50 -8.40
CA LEU A 52 5.88 -11.32 -8.32
C LEU A 52 6.73 -10.08 -8.58
N ALA A 53 6.30 -9.25 -9.52
CA ALA A 53 6.82 -7.91 -9.69
C ALA A 53 5.80 -6.87 -9.22
N ILE A 54 6.25 -5.89 -8.46
CA ILE A 54 5.44 -4.76 -7.98
C ILE A 54 6.09 -3.47 -8.45
N LEU A 55 5.36 -2.70 -9.27
CA LEU A 55 5.82 -1.43 -9.82
C LEU A 55 4.88 -0.28 -9.41
N PRO A 56 5.40 0.89 -9.03
CA PRO A 56 4.57 2.07 -8.83
C PRO A 56 4.07 2.58 -10.18
N VAL A 57 2.80 2.97 -10.25
CA VAL A 57 2.17 3.45 -11.49
C VAL A 57 1.28 4.66 -11.18
N HIS A 58 1.18 5.58 -12.14
CA HIS A 58 0.29 6.72 -12.00
C HIS A 58 -1.09 6.38 -12.55
N ALA A 59 -2.07 6.26 -11.66
CA ALA A 59 -3.47 6.00 -12.00
C ALA A 59 -4.40 6.74 -11.03
N GLY A 60 -4.36 8.07 -11.07
CA GLY A 60 -5.07 8.96 -10.13
C GLY A 60 -6.59 8.76 -10.07
N MET A 61 -7.18 8.08 -11.07
CA MET A 61 -8.60 7.72 -11.06
C MET A 61 -8.97 6.60 -10.08
N ILE A 62 -8.00 5.86 -9.54
CA ILE A 62 -8.23 4.82 -8.52
C ILE A 62 -7.47 5.07 -7.21
N GLY A 63 -6.56 6.03 -7.16
CA GLY A 63 -5.88 6.44 -5.93
C GLY A 63 -4.55 7.15 -6.18
N ASP A 64 -3.94 7.67 -5.12
CA ASP A 64 -2.67 8.41 -5.19
C ASP A 64 -1.44 7.51 -5.22
N ARG A 65 -1.52 6.36 -4.53
CA ARG A 65 -0.46 5.35 -4.46
C ARG A 65 -0.98 4.08 -5.09
N VAL A 66 -0.65 3.90 -6.35
CA VAL A 66 -1.11 2.77 -7.15
C VAL A 66 0.08 1.95 -7.59
N PHE A 67 -0.09 0.63 -7.54
CA PHE A 67 0.90 -0.34 -7.95
C PHE A 67 0.32 -1.28 -8.98
N TYR A 68 1.11 -1.58 -10.01
CA TYR A 68 0.85 -2.69 -10.91
C TYR A 68 1.57 -3.93 -10.35
N LEU A 69 0.83 -5.03 -10.26
CA LEU A 69 1.29 -6.31 -9.79
C LEU A 69 1.23 -7.30 -10.95
N GLU A 70 2.36 -7.95 -11.24
CA GLU A 70 2.42 -9.07 -12.17
C GLU A 70 2.97 -10.29 -11.46
N ARG A 71 2.12 -11.30 -11.29
CA ARG A 71 2.53 -12.60 -10.74
C ARG A 71 2.62 -13.64 -11.84
N ARG A 72 3.69 -14.42 -11.82
CA ARG A 72 3.82 -15.67 -12.55
C ARG A 72 3.84 -16.81 -11.55
N SER A 73 2.90 -17.74 -11.64
CA SER A 73 2.96 -18.99 -10.85
C SER A 73 4.02 -19.93 -11.40
N GLY A 74 4.34 -20.95 -10.60
CA GLY A 74 5.33 -21.94 -10.98
C GLY A 74 5.00 -22.82 -12.18
N ASP A 75 3.72 -22.91 -12.56
CA ASP A 75 3.27 -23.57 -13.79
C ASP A 75 3.29 -22.64 -15.02
N GLY A 76 3.70 -21.38 -14.86
CA GLY A 76 3.78 -20.39 -15.91
C GLY A 76 2.51 -19.56 -16.11
N GLU A 77 1.43 -19.76 -15.34
CA GLU A 77 0.26 -18.88 -15.40
C GLU A 77 0.62 -17.46 -14.95
N GLN A 78 0.24 -16.46 -15.74
CA GLN A 78 0.48 -15.06 -15.45
C GLN A 78 -0.83 -14.38 -15.05
N SER A 79 -0.79 -13.64 -13.93
CA SER A 79 -1.92 -12.87 -13.41
C SER A 79 -1.48 -11.43 -13.13
N GLN A 80 -2.41 -10.48 -13.32
CA GLN A 80 -2.13 -9.05 -13.31
C GLN A 80 -3.19 -8.34 -12.48
N HIS A 81 -2.75 -7.47 -11.58
CA HIS A 81 -3.63 -6.72 -10.70
C HIS A 81 -3.15 -5.27 -10.57
N MET A 82 -4.06 -4.39 -10.18
CA MET A 82 -3.70 -3.11 -9.61
C MET A 82 -3.95 -3.15 -8.11
N LEU A 83 -3.08 -2.53 -7.34
CA LEU A 83 -3.23 -2.39 -5.89
C LEU A 83 -3.15 -0.91 -5.56
N THR A 84 -4.06 -0.42 -4.75
CA THR A 84 -3.96 0.91 -4.14
C THR A 84 -3.74 0.76 -2.66
N ILE A 85 -2.99 1.71 -2.08
CA ILE A 85 -2.77 1.77 -0.64
C ILE A 85 -3.05 3.20 -0.18
N GLU A 86 -3.98 3.35 0.74
CA GLU A 86 -4.42 4.67 1.21
C GLU A 86 -4.59 4.72 2.72
N LEU A 87 -4.62 5.95 3.25
CA LEU A 87 -4.85 6.21 4.66
C LEU A 87 -6.29 6.70 4.85
N VAL A 88 -7.16 5.84 5.37
CA VAL A 88 -8.56 6.15 5.65
C VAL A 88 -8.67 6.85 7.01
N ASP A 89 -9.42 7.96 7.04
CA ASP A 89 -9.65 8.81 8.22
C ASP A 89 -8.36 9.27 8.94
N GLY A 90 -7.23 9.29 8.23
CA GLY A 90 -5.92 9.64 8.79
C GLY A 90 -5.35 8.60 9.76
N LYS A 91 -5.92 7.39 9.84
CA LYS A 91 -5.60 6.40 10.89
C LYS A 91 -5.26 5.02 10.36
N GLU A 92 -6.05 4.51 9.42
CA GLU A 92 -5.98 3.11 8.97
C GLU A 92 -5.41 3.04 7.57
N ILE A 93 -4.38 2.20 7.38
CA ILE A 93 -3.84 1.92 6.05
C ILE A 93 -4.66 0.79 5.44
N VAL A 94 -5.30 1.07 4.31
CA VAL A 94 -6.19 0.11 3.62
C VAL A 94 -5.63 -0.18 2.23
N GLN A 95 -5.78 -1.44 1.80
CA GLN A 95 -5.44 -1.90 0.46
C GLN A 95 -6.71 -2.17 -0.35
N HIS A 96 -6.75 -1.70 -1.59
CA HIS A 96 -7.79 -2.08 -2.55
C HIS A 96 -7.16 -2.71 -3.78
N ALA A 97 -7.65 -3.87 -4.17
CA ALA A 97 -7.16 -4.60 -5.34
C ALA A 97 -8.16 -4.54 -6.48
N PHE A 98 -7.64 -4.46 -7.69
CA PHE A 98 -8.42 -4.41 -8.92
C PHE A 98 -7.90 -5.43 -9.92
N VAL A 99 -8.82 -6.01 -10.68
CA VAL A 99 -8.50 -6.83 -11.86
C VAL A 99 -8.75 -6.06 -13.13
N PHE A 100 -7.96 -6.33 -14.16
CA PHE A 100 -8.22 -5.86 -15.52
C PHE A 100 -9.38 -6.64 -16.14
N LYS A 101 -10.33 -5.94 -16.75
CA LYS A 101 -11.44 -6.59 -17.49
C LYS A 101 -10.96 -7.23 -18.80
N ASP A 102 -9.93 -6.67 -19.41
CA ASP A 102 -9.26 -7.18 -20.61
C ASP A 102 -7.77 -7.43 -20.31
N ALA A 103 -7.47 -8.44 -19.48
CA ALA A 103 -6.10 -8.76 -19.06
C ALA A 103 -5.10 -8.94 -20.22
N PRO A 104 -5.44 -9.60 -21.35
CA PRO A 104 -4.52 -9.72 -22.49
C PRO A 104 -3.96 -8.39 -23.01
N ARG A 105 -4.74 -7.31 -22.99
CA ARG A 105 -4.28 -5.96 -23.38
C ARG A 105 -3.12 -5.44 -22.53
N TRP A 106 -3.03 -5.87 -21.27
CA TRP A 106 -2.08 -5.36 -20.27
C TRP A 106 -0.90 -6.29 -20.00
N ARG A 107 -0.81 -7.42 -20.70
CA ARG A 107 0.17 -8.49 -20.42
C ARG A 107 1.63 -8.06 -20.41
N ASN A 108 1.96 -7.02 -21.17
CA ASN A 108 3.32 -6.52 -21.30
C ASN A 108 3.55 -5.22 -20.50
N ALA A 109 2.65 -4.85 -19.58
CA ALA A 109 2.75 -3.60 -18.83
C ALA A 109 3.99 -3.57 -17.93
N LEU A 110 4.50 -4.73 -17.48
CA LEU A 110 5.78 -4.81 -16.76
C LEU A 110 6.96 -4.35 -17.63
N GLN A 111 7.01 -4.77 -18.91
CA GLN A 111 8.08 -4.41 -19.84
C GLN A 111 7.83 -3.08 -20.56
N THR A 112 6.57 -2.65 -20.64
CA THR A 112 6.13 -1.39 -21.27
C THR A 112 5.14 -0.66 -20.36
N PRO A 113 5.62 -0.03 -19.26
CA PRO A 113 4.75 0.66 -18.29
C PRO A 113 3.90 1.77 -18.91
N GLU A 114 4.35 2.33 -20.03
CA GLU A 114 3.65 3.33 -20.84
C GLU A 114 2.23 2.89 -21.26
N LEU A 115 1.98 1.58 -21.39
CA LEU A 115 0.65 1.04 -21.69
C LEU A 115 -0.38 1.53 -20.65
N LEU A 116 0.01 1.56 -19.37
CA LEU A 116 -0.87 1.90 -18.25
C LEU A 116 -1.28 3.38 -18.24
N LYS A 117 -0.63 4.26 -19.01
CA LYS A 117 -1.08 5.65 -19.18
C LYS A 117 -2.42 5.77 -19.92
N SER A 118 -2.79 4.74 -20.69
CA SER A 118 -4.06 4.66 -21.41
C SER A 118 -5.19 4.04 -20.58
N LEU A 119 -4.92 3.68 -19.33
CA LEU A 119 -5.89 3.05 -18.45
C LEU A 119 -7.05 4.01 -18.17
N VAL A 120 -8.27 3.50 -18.23
CA VAL A 120 -9.48 4.23 -17.83
C VAL A 120 -10.23 3.45 -16.75
N PRO A 121 -11.09 4.11 -15.94
CA PRO A 121 -11.82 3.41 -14.88
C PRO A 121 -12.61 2.18 -15.37
N GLN A 122 -13.11 2.20 -16.60
CA GLN A 122 -13.86 1.08 -17.16
C GLN A 122 -13.00 -0.17 -17.41
N ASP A 123 -11.67 -0.04 -17.50
CA ASP A 123 -10.77 -1.18 -17.70
C ASP A 123 -10.60 -2.03 -16.43
N LEU A 124 -11.01 -1.50 -15.27
CA LEU A 124 -10.78 -2.12 -13.97
C LEU A 124 -12.06 -2.55 -13.27
N ARG A 125 -11.94 -3.56 -12.41
CA ARG A 125 -12.98 -3.99 -11.47
C ARG A 125 -12.37 -4.24 -10.10
N LEU A 126 -12.93 -3.61 -9.07
CA LEU A 126 -12.55 -3.83 -7.67
C LEU A 126 -12.82 -5.29 -7.24
N ILE A 127 -11.90 -5.86 -6.46
CA ILE A 127 -12.01 -7.20 -5.88
C ILE A 127 -11.63 -7.18 -4.39
N ALA A 128 -12.23 -8.07 -3.60
CA ALA A 128 -12.08 -8.10 -2.14
C ALA A 128 -11.02 -9.10 -1.62
N ARG A 129 -10.29 -9.79 -2.50
CA ARG A 129 -9.45 -10.95 -2.13
C ARG A 129 -8.06 -10.89 -2.73
N CYS A 130 -7.41 -9.73 -2.61
CA CYS A 130 -6.03 -9.55 -3.02
C CYS A 130 -5.33 -8.61 -2.04
N GLU A 131 -4.29 -9.09 -1.38
CA GLU A 131 -3.55 -8.37 -0.35
C GLU A 131 -2.06 -8.71 -0.43
N VAL A 132 -1.21 -7.73 -0.14
CA VAL A 132 0.24 -7.90 -0.01
C VAL A 132 0.69 -7.43 1.35
N LYS A 133 1.40 -8.27 2.10
CA LYS A 133 1.95 -7.91 3.43
C LYS A 133 3.45 -8.10 3.43
N LEU A 134 4.20 -7.06 3.76
CA LEU A 134 5.64 -7.20 4.01
C LEU A 134 5.89 -7.92 5.34
N THR A 135 6.96 -8.70 5.40
CA THR A 135 7.50 -9.17 6.67
C THR A 135 8.15 -8.01 7.43
N GLU A 136 8.36 -8.18 8.75
CA GLU A 136 9.00 -7.16 9.58
C GLU A 136 10.41 -6.77 9.09
N SER A 137 11.13 -7.70 8.45
CA SER A 137 12.44 -7.44 7.86
C SER A 137 12.38 -6.65 6.55
N GLY A 138 11.25 -6.66 5.83
CA GLY A 138 11.11 -6.06 4.49
C GLY A 138 11.73 -6.88 3.35
N ASP A 139 12.39 -8.00 3.68
CA ASP A 139 13.07 -8.89 2.72
C ASP A 139 12.12 -9.91 2.10
N ALA A 140 10.90 -10.03 2.61
CA ALA A 140 9.90 -10.93 2.08
C ALA A 140 8.51 -10.30 2.14
N LEU A 141 7.58 -10.89 1.40
CA LEU A 141 6.17 -10.56 1.45
C LEU A 141 5.31 -11.81 1.45
N GLU A 142 4.13 -11.70 2.06
CA GLU A 142 3.01 -12.61 1.87
C GLU A 142 2.07 -12.01 0.82
N TYR A 143 1.89 -12.74 -0.27
CA TYR A 143 0.92 -12.42 -1.32
C TYR A 143 -0.29 -13.33 -1.14
N SER A 144 -1.49 -12.75 -1.01
CA SER A 144 -2.73 -13.51 -0.95
C SER A 144 -3.71 -13.00 -2.00
N CYS A 145 -4.01 -13.82 -3.02
CA CYS A 145 -4.97 -13.48 -4.07
C CYS A 145 -5.78 -14.69 -4.51
N GLY A 146 -7.11 -14.54 -4.60
CA GLY A 146 -7.96 -15.59 -5.19
C GLY A 146 -7.94 -16.94 -4.44
N GLY A 147 -7.56 -16.94 -3.16
CA GLY A 147 -7.41 -18.15 -2.34
C GLY A 147 -6.02 -18.79 -2.40
N ILE A 148 -5.10 -18.21 -3.18
CA ILE A 148 -3.67 -18.56 -3.17
C ILE A 148 -2.99 -17.67 -2.13
N THR A 149 -2.20 -18.27 -1.24
CA THR A 149 -1.33 -17.54 -0.31
C THR A 149 0.09 -18.09 -0.44
N GLU A 150 1.05 -17.20 -0.68
CA GLU A 150 2.45 -17.53 -0.91
C GLU A 150 3.35 -16.52 -0.22
N THR A 151 4.48 -17.00 0.31
CA THR A 151 5.55 -16.15 0.83
C THR A 151 6.65 -16.04 -0.23
N LEU A 152 6.97 -14.82 -0.63
CA LEU A 152 7.97 -14.52 -1.66
C LEU A 152 9.11 -13.71 -1.04
N GLN A 153 10.34 -14.05 -1.39
CA GLN A 153 11.56 -13.36 -0.98
C GLN A 153 11.90 -12.29 -2.00
N ARG A 154 12.35 -11.12 -1.55
CA ARG A 154 12.82 -10.06 -2.43
C ARG A 154 14.07 -10.53 -3.16
N VAL A 155 14.10 -10.29 -4.47
CA VAL A 155 15.30 -10.50 -5.28
C VAL A 155 16.22 -9.30 -5.06
N THR A 156 17.37 -9.54 -4.44
CA THR A 156 18.45 -8.55 -4.33
C THR A 156 19.37 -8.73 -5.54
N GLU A 157 19.38 -7.76 -6.46
CA GLU A 157 20.37 -7.67 -7.54
C GLU A 157 21.77 -7.33 -7.00
#